data_AF-A0A165RCW8-F1
#
_entry.id   AF-A0A165RCW8-F1
#
_cell.length_a   1.000
_cell.length_b   1.000
_cell.length_c   1.000
_cell.angle_alpha   90.00
_cell.angle_beta   90.00
_cell.angle_gamma   90.00
#
_symmetry.space_group_name_H-M   'P 1'
#
loop_
_entity.id
_entity.type
_entity.pdbx_description
1 polymer ?
#
loop_
_entity_poly.entity_id
_entity_poly.type
_entity_poly.pdbx_seq_one_letter_code
_entity_poly.pdbx_strand_id
1 'polypeptide(L)'
;MISRILAPLLATAALIATPLSAQNQDLGEAPPEGGVIETVDEGEGLNVSVSYEGRLDDLGIAIPAFATDRNVPTPANQSGTSALGIELARVITSDLRNNGLFKPTGPDSLPTPSYAEITAPAWATWDNRRAEMLVHGYVRGRSDGRLTVGCYLYDMALRDELVREGWVVPAADWRRAAHKCADLVYSRLTGESPFFDSRIAYIAETGPKDNRTKRLAIMDSDGANHRFITTGRSTALTPRYSPDYRQLVYLSYVDGNPRIYVYDVGTGSQTLVTESANPTFAPRWSPDGRYILYSMAVGGNTDIYRVPVTGGQSTRLTDAPGIDIGGSFSPDGRQIVFESDRSGNQQCYVMNADGTNQRRISFGGSRCATPEWSPRGDQIAFTNASNFNIYVMTPSGGNARRLTSGWQDEAPTWSPNGRIVQFFRTERNSGNTGLWQVDLTGENERQLPTPVDGSDPAWGPILP
;
A
#
# COMPACT_ATOMS: atom_id res chain seq x y z
N MET A 1 75.75 9.13 39.31
CA MET A 1 75.79 9.58 37.89
C MET A 1 74.69 8.85 37.15
N ILE A 2 73.84 9.61 36.48
CA ILE A 2 72.53 9.22 35.93
C ILE A 2 72.72 8.64 34.53
N SER A 3 72.16 7.46 34.22
CA SER A 3 71.61 7.22 32.88
C SER A 3 70.69 6.00 32.83
N ARG A 4 69.61 6.19 32.07
CA ARG A 4 68.38 5.41 31.86
C ARG A 4 68.61 4.02 31.26
N ILE A 5 67.83 3.04 31.71
CA ILE A 5 67.58 1.76 31.02
C ILE A 5 66.12 1.76 30.54
N LEU A 6 65.92 1.66 29.23
CA LEU A 6 64.62 1.40 28.60
C LEU A 6 64.43 -0.12 28.43
N ALA A 7 63.26 -0.64 28.82
CA ALA A 7 62.72 -1.91 28.34
C ALA A 7 61.23 -1.69 27.99
N PRO A 8 60.73 -2.14 26.82
CA PRO A 8 59.35 -1.93 26.43
C PRO A 8 58.43 -3.01 26.99
N LEU A 9 57.27 -2.59 27.52
CA LEU A 9 56.13 -3.44 27.88
C LEU A 9 55.40 -3.87 26.59
N LEU A 10 55.22 -5.17 26.38
CA LEU A 10 54.23 -5.70 25.43
C LEU A 10 52.83 -5.45 25.99
N ALA A 11 52.01 -4.69 25.27
CA ALA A 11 50.57 -4.62 25.49
C ALA A 11 49.88 -5.61 24.52
N THR A 12 49.33 -6.70 25.06
CA THR A 12 48.42 -7.59 24.36
C THR A 12 47.09 -6.88 24.11
N ALA A 13 46.81 -6.54 22.85
CA ALA A 13 45.50 -6.07 22.42
C ALA A 13 44.55 -7.28 22.28
N ALA A 14 43.53 -7.35 23.14
CA ALA A 14 42.42 -8.27 22.96
C ALA A 14 41.51 -7.72 21.85
N LEU A 15 41.48 -8.39 20.69
CA LEU A 15 40.45 -8.18 19.69
C LEU A 15 39.12 -8.71 20.22
N ILE A 16 38.18 -7.81 20.51
CA ILE A 16 36.78 -8.17 20.70
C ILE A 16 36.23 -8.52 19.32
N ALA A 17 36.12 -9.81 19.03
CA ALA A 17 35.40 -10.29 17.86
C ALA A 17 33.90 -10.08 18.06
N THR A 18 33.31 -9.16 17.29
CA THR A 18 31.86 -9.04 17.17
C THR A 18 31.30 -10.29 16.49
N PRO A 19 30.16 -10.85 16.93
CA PRO A 19 29.57 -12.04 16.30
C PRO A 19 29.13 -11.72 14.85
N LEU A 20 29.37 -12.67 13.93
CA LEU A 20 29.04 -12.61 12.50
C LEU A 20 27.57 -12.28 12.18
N SER A 21 26.66 -12.43 13.13
CA SER A 21 25.23 -12.19 12.97
C SER A 21 24.86 -10.71 12.75
N ALA A 22 25.68 -9.76 13.20
CA ALA A 22 25.39 -8.33 13.02
C ALA A 22 25.84 -7.76 11.67
N GLN A 23 26.64 -8.50 10.89
CA GLN A 23 27.19 -8.03 9.61
C GLN A 23 26.33 -8.35 8.38
N ASN A 24 25.31 -9.21 8.54
CA ASN A 24 24.50 -9.75 7.43
C ASN A 24 23.05 -9.22 7.34
N GLN A 25 22.70 -8.15 8.04
CA GLN A 25 21.36 -7.55 7.93
C GLN A 25 21.42 -6.26 7.13
N ASP A 26 20.71 -6.22 6.00
CA ASP A 26 20.45 -5.00 5.22
C ASP A 26 19.14 -4.34 5.67
N LEU A 27 19.00 -4.16 6.99
CA LEU A 27 17.79 -3.62 7.61
C LEU A 27 18.10 -2.28 8.28
N GLY A 28 17.20 -1.32 8.09
CA GLY A 28 17.20 -0.05 8.82
C GLY A 28 16.63 -0.22 10.23
N GLU A 29 16.39 0.91 10.89
CA GLU A 29 15.65 0.91 12.15
C GLU A 29 14.22 0.40 11.94
N ALA A 30 13.72 -0.41 12.88
CA ALA A 30 12.37 -0.92 12.80
C ALA A 30 11.36 0.25 12.79
N PRO A 31 10.34 0.18 11.93
CA PRO A 31 9.28 1.17 11.95
C PRO A 31 8.61 1.22 13.33
N PRO A 32 8.27 2.41 13.88
CA PRO A 32 7.30 2.46 14.96
C PRO A 32 6.02 1.75 14.51
N GLU A 33 5.55 0.79 15.31
CA GLU A 33 4.25 0.15 15.13
C GLU A 33 3.18 1.23 15.16
N GLY A 34 2.28 1.21 14.18
CA GLY A 34 1.04 1.98 14.30
C GLY A 34 0.27 1.40 15.47
N GLY A 35 -0.19 2.25 16.40
CA GLY A 35 -0.89 1.76 17.57
C GLY A 35 -2.27 1.22 17.21
N VAL A 36 -2.81 0.43 18.14
CA VAL A 36 -4.20 -0.01 18.08
C VAL A 36 -5.11 1.21 18.12
N ILE A 37 -5.98 1.33 17.14
CA ILE A 37 -7.05 2.32 17.14
C ILE A 37 -8.24 1.72 17.89
N GLU A 38 -8.66 2.41 18.96
CA GLU A 38 -9.89 2.05 19.67
C GLU A 38 -11.06 2.83 19.06
N THR A 39 -12.02 2.14 18.45
CA THR A 39 -13.29 2.77 18.04
C THR A 39 -14.10 3.11 19.29
N VAL A 40 -14.56 4.36 19.37
CA VAL A 40 -15.41 4.84 20.45
C VAL A 40 -16.85 4.66 20.03
N ASP A 41 -17.63 3.97 20.86
CA ASP A 41 -19.05 3.78 20.65
C ASP A 41 -19.77 5.11 20.94
N GLU A 42 -20.03 5.91 19.90
CA GLU A 42 -20.75 7.18 20.01
C GLU A 42 -22.28 7.00 19.88
N GLY A 43 -22.80 5.78 19.97
CA GLY A 43 -24.23 5.44 19.97
C GLY A 43 -24.76 4.89 18.64
N GLU A 44 -25.82 4.08 18.71
CA GLU A 44 -26.42 3.38 17.57
C GLU A 44 -26.96 4.35 16.50
N GLY A 45 -26.15 4.63 15.48
CA GLY A 45 -26.61 5.24 14.23
C GLY A 45 -27.47 4.26 13.44
N LEU A 46 -28.62 4.72 12.95
CA LEU A 46 -29.49 3.93 12.08
C LEU A 46 -28.74 3.55 10.79
N ASN A 47 -28.56 2.24 10.56
CA ASN A 47 -28.09 1.70 9.29
C ASN A 47 -29.17 1.85 8.21
N VAL A 48 -29.31 3.06 7.65
CA VAL A 48 -30.11 3.31 6.45
C VAL A 48 -29.14 3.45 5.28
N SER A 49 -29.12 2.52 4.33
CA SER A 49 -28.38 2.69 3.09
C SER A 49 -29.04 3.80 2.25
N VAL A 50 -28.55 5.03 2.36
CA VAL A 50 -28.89 6.11 1.44
C VAL A 50 -27.95 5.96 0.25
N SER A 51 -28.44 5.43 -0.86
CA SER A 51 -27.77 5.53 -2.16
C SER A 51 -28.08 6.90 -2.73
N TYR A 52 -27.07 7.76 -2.85
CA TYR A 52 -27.21 8.99 -3.62
C TYR A 52 -27.51 8.65 -5.09
N GLU A 53 -28.64 9.12 -5.63
CA GLU A 53 -29.09 8.80 -7.00
C GLU A 53 -28.56 9.78 -8.07
N GLY A 54 -27.63 10.69 -7.71
CA GLY A 54 -26.99 11.63 -8.63
C GLY A 54 -25.61 11.18 -9.12
N ARG A 55 -24.97 12.00 -9.95
CA ARG A 55 -23.57 11.76 -10.33
C ARG A 55 -22.64 12.19 -9.20
N LEU A 56 -21.85 11.26 -8.67
CA LEU A 56 -20.94 11.54 -7.54
C LEU A 56 -19.89 12.60 -7.89
N ASP A 57 -19.44 12.67 -9.15
CA ASP A 57 -18.40 13.60 -9.62
C ASP A 57 -18.81 15.08 -9.56
N ASP A 58 -20.10 15.37 -9.33
CA ASP A 58 -20.62 16.72 -9.08
C ASP A 58 -21.02 16.97 -7.62
N LEU A 59 -20.98 15.94 -6.75
CA LEU A 59 -21.42 16.04 -5.36
C LEU A 59 -20.52 17.00 -4.56
N GLY A 60 -21.10 18.11 -4.12
CA GLY A 60 -20.43 19.10 -3.29
C GLY A 60 -20.30 18.66 -1.83
N ILE A 61 -19.08 18.30 -1.41
CA ILE A 61 -18.79 17.93 0.00
C ILE A 61 -18.03 19.06 0.68
N ALA A 62 -18.60 19.67 1.72
CA ALA A 62 -17.88 20.64 2.56
C ALA A 62 -17.17 19.93 3.71
N ILE A 63 -15.88 20.19 3.87
CA ILE A 63 -15.01 19.57 4.90
C ILE A 63 -14.27 20.69 5.64
N PRO A 64 -14.95 21.38 6.58
CA PRO A 64 -14.30 22.38 7.41
C PRO A 64 -13.27 21.77 8.37
N ALA A 65 -12.53 22.65 9.05
CA ALA A 65 -11.59 22.23 10.07
C ALA A 65 -12.30 21.46 11.20
N PHE A 66 -11.68 20.40 11.69
CA PHE A 66 -12.18 19.65 12.83
C PHE A 66 -12.07 20.52 14.08
N ALA A 67 -13.18 20.66 14.81
CA ALA A 67 -13.24 21.52 15.98
C ALA A 67 -12.52 20.91 17.19
N THR A 68 -12.29 21.71 18.22
CA THR A 68 -11.78 21.23 19.50
C THR A 68 -12.49 21.97 20.62
N ASP A 69 -12.73 21.28 21.74
CA ASP A 69 -13.36 21.86 22.93
C ASP A 69 -12.42 22.85 23.64
N ARG A 70 -11.12 22.57 23.61
CA ARG A 70 -10.06 23.46 24.08
C ARG A 70 -8.81 23.27 23.23
N ASN A 71 -8.24 24.38 22.75
CA ASN A 71 -6.96 24.32 22.05
C ASN A 71 -5.83 23.93 23.02
N VAL A 72 -5.23 22.76 22.80
CA VAL A 72 -4.11 22.25 23.62
C VAL A 72 -2.98 21.74 22.72
N PRO A 73 -1.70 22.06 23.00
CA PRO A 73 -0.56 21.43 22.33
C PRO A 73 -0.60 19.90 22.44
N THR A 74 -0.19 19.22 21.38
CA THR A 74 -0.12 17.75 21.34
C THR A 74 1.22 17.31 20.77
N PRO A 75 1.66 16.05 21.01
CA PRO A 75 2.86 15.53 20.35
C PRO A 75 2.76 15.56 18.81
N ALA A 76 1.55 15.48 18.25
CA ALA A 76 1.30 15.54 16.81
C ALA A 76 1.44 16.97 16.24
N ASN A 77 1.08 17.99 17.03
CA ASN A 77 1.09 19.38 16.60
C ASN A 77 1.26 20.33 17.80
N GLN A 78 2.37 21.06 17.82
CA GLN A 78 2.73 22.00 18.90
C GLN A 78 1.86 23.27 18.91
N SER A 79 1.28 23.65 17.77
CA SER A 79 0.31 24.76 17.67
C SER A 79 -1.07 24.40 18.25
N GLY A 80 -1.28 23.12 18.57
CA GLY A 80 -2.42 22.60 19.31
C GLY A 80 -3.51 21.96 18.48
N THR A 81 -4.53 21.44 19.17
CA THR A 81 -5.66 20.70 18.60
C THR A 81 -6.44 21.50 17.55
N SER A 82 -6.52 22.83 17.65
CA SER A 82 -7.14 23.67 16.62
C SER A 82 -6.37 23.62 15.30
N ALA A 83 -5.03 23.68 15.35
CA ALA A 83 -4.19 23.57 14.15
C ALA A 83 -4.23 22.14 13.59
N LEU A 84 -4.20 21.13 14.46
CA LEU A 84 -4.32 19.73 14.07
C LEU A 84 -5.66 19.43 13.39
N GLY A 85 -6.75 20.07 13.82
CA GLY A 85 -8.07 19.92 13.21
C GLY A 85 -8.13 20.42 11.76
N ILE A 86 -7.34 21.43 11.41
CA ILE A 86 -7.18 21.88 10.02
C ILE A 86 -6.43 20.83 9.21
N GLU A 87 -5.33 20.30 9.74
CA GLU A 87 -4.55 19.27 9.03
C GLU A 87 -5.34 17.98 8.80
N LEU A 88 -6.12 17.53 9.79
CA LEU A 88 -7.05 16.40 9.64
C LEU A 88 -8.00 16.61 8.46
N ALA A 89 -8.66 17.77 8.41
CA ALA A 89 -9.59 18.11 7.34
C ALA A 89 -8.91 18.20 5.96
N ARG A 90 -7.65 18.65 5.89
CA ARG A 90 -6.87 18.66 4.64
C ARG A 90 -6.58 17.26 4.12
N VAL A 91 -6.26 16.31 5.00
CA VAL A 91 -6.05 14.90 4.62
C VAL A 91 -7.35 14.31 4.07
N ILE A 92 -8.46 14.45 4.80
CA ILE A 92 -9.78 13.94 4.38
C ILE A 92 -10.18 14.56 3.02
N THR A 93 -9.97 15.86 2.85
CA THR A 93 -10.24 16.55 1.56
C THR A 93 -9.40 15.99 0.43
N SER A 94 -8.12 15.72 0.68
CA SER A 94 -7.19 15.21 -0.33
C SER A 94 -7.55 13.78 -0.73
N ASP A 95 -7.88 12.91 0.22
CA ASP A 95 -8.31 11.53 -0.02
C ASP A 95 -9.56 11.47 -0.91
N LEU A 96 -10.59 12.24 -0.53
CA LEU A 96 -11.86 12.28 -1.28
C LEU A 96 -11.71 12.93 -2.65
N ARG A 97 -10.86 13.95 -2.80
CA ARG A 97 -10.60 14.61 -4.09
C ARG A 97 -9.82 13.70 -5.03
N ASN A 98 -8.74 13.10 -4.51
CA ASN A 98 -7.79 12.38 -5.34
C ASN A 98 -8.45 11.16 -5.98
N ASN A 99 -9.35 10.44 -5.31
CA ASN A 99 -10.01 9.29 -5.94
C ASN A 99 -10.84 9.63 -7.21
N GLY A 100 -11.12 10.91 -7.48
CA GLY A 100 -11.74 11.41 -8.72
C GLY A 100 -13.27 11.32 -8.74
N LEU A 101 -13.90 10.90 -7.64
CA LEU A 101 -15.34 10.70 -7.55
C LEU A 101 -16.08 11.85 -6.90
N PHE A 102 -15.39 12.75 -6.22
CA PHE A 102 -16.01 13.82 -5.46
C PHE A 102 -15.35 15.17 -5.75
N LYS A 103 -16.05 16.26 -5.48
CA LYS A 103 -15.53 17.63 -5.55
C LYS A 103 -15.53 18.29 -4.16
N PRO A 104 -14.68 17.83 -3.22
CA PRO A 104 -14.70 18.36 -1.87
C PRO A 104 -14.07 19.76 -1.78
N THR A 105 -14.67 20.60 -0.95
CA THR A 105 -14.14 21.90 -0.53
C THR A 105 -13.52 21.75 0.87
N GLY A 106 -12.24 22.06 0.98
CA GLY A 106 -11.46 21.84 2.19
C GLY A 106 -11.46 23.03 3.17
N PRO A 107 -10.78 22.87 4.31
CA PRO A 107 -10.86 23.79 5.44
C PRO A 107 -10.31 25.19 5.14
N ASP A 108 -9.38 25.33 4.20
CA ASP A 108 -8.74 26.61 3.86
C ASP A 108 -9.67 27.62 3.19
N SER A 109 -10.83 27.17 2.69
CA SER A 109 -11.85 28.02 2.05
C SER A 109 -13.17 28.05 2.82
N LEU A 110 -13.22 27.42 4.00
CA LEU A 110 -14.42 27.24 4.79
C LEU A 110 -14.29 27.93 6.16
N PRO A 111 -15.41 28.37 6.75
CA PRO A 111 -15.40 28.87 8.12
C PRO A 111 -15.06 27.73 9.08
N THR A 112 -14.42 28.07 10.20
CA THR A 112 -14.13 27.12 11.27
C THR A 112 -15.36 26.96 12.17
N PRO A 113 -15.95 25.76 12.28
CA PRO A 113 -17.05 25.52 13.21
C PRO A 113 -16.54 25.52 14.65
N SER A 114 -17.41 25.93 15.57
CA SER A 114 -17.24 25.69 16.99
C SER A 114 -17.49 24.22 17.34
N TYR A 115 -17.00 23.79 18.50
CA TYR A 115 -17.20 22.41 18.97
C TYR A 115 -18.69 22.03 19.12
N ALA A 116 -19.53 22.97 19.54
CA ALA A 116 -20.97 22.74 19.68
C ALA A 116 -21.69 22.55 18.33
N GLU A 117 -21.16 23.12 17.25
CA GLU A 117 -21.73 23.00 15.91
C GLU A 117 -21.42 21.65 15.24
N ILE A 118 -20.57 20.81 15.85
CA ILE A 118 -20.23 19.49 15.30
C ILE A 118 -21.46 18.58 15.29
N THR A 119 -22.21 18.53 16.38
CA THR A 119 -23.46 17.74 16.50
C THR A 119 -24.72 18.57 16.26
N ALA A 120 -24.59 19.88 16.07
CA ALA A 120 -25.68 20.79 15.77
C ALA A 120 -25.25 21.81 14.71
N PRO A 121 -25.11 21.40 13.43
CA PRO A 121 -24.58 22.27 12.39
C PRO A 121 -25.37 23.57 12.23
N ALA A 122 -24.67 24.69 12.07
CA ALA A 122 -25.28 25.94 11.63
C ALA A 122 -25.69 25.87 10.15
N TRP A 123 -26.80 25.17 9.86
CA TRP A 123 -27.25 24.80 8.51
C TRP A 123 -27.17 25.93 7.47
N ALA A 124 -27.63 27.13 7.83
CA ALA A 124 -27.63 28.29 6.94
C ALA A 124 -26.21 28.71 6.47
N THR A 125 -25.17 28.47 7.27
CA THR A 125 -23.77 28.73 6.90
C THR A 125 -23.36 27.86 5.73
N TRP A 126 -23.77 26.60 5.74
CA TRP A 126 -23.36 25.59 4.75
C TRP A 126 -24.26 25.60 3.51
N ASP A 127 -25.56 25.90 3.67
CA ASP A 127 -26.50 26.13 2.56
C ASP A 127 -25.99 27.23 1.61
N ASN A 128 -25.51 28.35 2.17
CA ASN A 128 -24.96 29.48 1.40
C ASN A 128 -23.68 29.13 0.62
N ARG A 129 -23.04 28.01 0.96
CA ARG A 129 -21.83 27.50 0.28
C ARG A 129 -22.16 26.36 -0.68
N ARG A 130 -23.45 26.06 -0.88
CA ARG A 130 -23.95 24.99 -1.76
C ARG A 130 -23.32 23.63 -1.43
N ALA A 131 -23.10 23.37 -0.15
CA ALA A 131 -22.75 22.04 0.31
C ALA A 131 -23.96 21.12 0.17
N GLU A 132 -23.80 19.97 -0.47
CA GLU A 132 -24.81 18.90 -0.51
C GLU A 132 -24.57 17.90 0.62
N MET A 133 -23.29 17.66 0.91
CA MET A 133 -22.84 16.88 2.06
C MET A 133 -21.92 17.73 2.93
N LEU A 134 -21.94 17.47 4.23
CA LEU A 134 -21.10 18.15 5.21
C LEU A 134 -20.37 17.14 6.08
N VAL A 135 -19.04 17.17 6.05
CA VAL A 135 -18.18 16.38 6.92
C VAL A 135 -17.77 17.26 8.10
N HIS A 136 -18.34 16.97 9.26
CA HIS A 136 -17.97 17.61 10.52
C HIS A 136 -17.14 16.65 11.35
N GLY A 137 -16.41 17.21 12.31
CA GLY A 137 -15.66 16.39 13.23
C GLY A 137 -14.92 17.21 14.26
N TYR A 138 -14.28 16.50 15.17
CA TYR A 138 -13.53 17.12 16.25
C TYR A 138 -12.23 16.37 16.53
N VAL A 139 -11.28 17.07 17.15
CA VAL A 139 -10.05 16.49 17.71
C VAL A 139 -9.81 17.02 19.12
N ARG A 140 -9.55 16.12 20.06
CA ARG A 140 -9.28 16.44 21.47
C ARG A 140 -8.02 15.73 21.95
N GLY A 141 -7.17 16.47 22.67
CA GLY A 141 -6.02 15.89 23.37
C GLY A 141 -6.44 15.24 24.68
N ARG A 142 -5.97 14.02 24.94
CA ARG A 142 -6.23 13.30 26.19
C ARG A 142 -5.08 13.48 27.17
N SER A 143 -5.34 13.23 28.45
CA SER A 143 -4.34 13.30 29.51
C SER A 143 -3.25 12.22 29.40
N ASP A 144 -3.52 11.12 28.71
CA ASP A 144 -2.58 10.02 28.43
C ASP A 144 -1.73 10.27 27.18
N GLY A 145 -1.80 11.46 26.57
CA GLY A 145 -1.05 11.83 25.37
C GLY A 145 -1.63 11.31 24.05
N ARG A 146 -2.73 10.54 24.09
CA ARG A 146 -3.48 10.12 22.90
C ARG A 146 -4.43 11.22 22.43
N LEU A 147 -5.02 11.01 21.26
CA LEU A 147 -6.02 11.89 20.65
C LEU A 147 -7.37 11.17 20.58
N THR A 148 -8.45 11.90 20.78
CA THR A 148 -9.80 11.46 20.39
C THR A 148 -10.24 12.25 19.17
N VAL A 149 -10.58 11.55 18.09
CA VAL A 149 -11.05 12.13 16.82
C VAL A 149 -12.46 11.62 16.55
N GLY A 150 -13.41 12.51 16.35
CA GLY A 150 -14.78 12.17 15.93
C GLY A 150 -15.05 12.68 14.52
N CYS A 151 -15.79 11.92 13.72
CA CYS A 151 -16.13 12.21 12.33
C CYS A 151 -17.61 11.96 12.09
N TYR A 152 -18.27 12.90 11.43
CA TYR A 152 -19.70 12.94 11.19
C TYR A 152 -19.93 13.30 9.72
N LEU A 153 -20.87 12.62 9.07
CA LEU A 153 -21.34 12.97 7.74
C LEU A 153 -22.82 13.36 7.83
N TYR A 154 -23.15 14.55 7.36
CA TYR A 154 -24.51 15.07 7.29
C TYR A 154 -24.97 15.23 5.84
N ASP A 155 -26.25 14.95 5.62
CA ASP A 155 -26.97 15.34 4.40
C ASP A 155 -27.56 16.74 4.60
N MET A 156 -27.19 17.69 3.73
CA MET A 156 -27.61 19.08 3.87
C MET A 156 -29.07 19.33 3.49
N ALA A 157 -29.63 18.52 2.58
CA ALA A 157 -31.01 18.66 2.13
C ALA A 157 -31.99 18.09 3.16
N LEU A 158 -31.67 16.92 3.71
CA LEU A 158 -32.46 16.25 4.75
C LEU A 158 -32.18 16.82 6.15
N ARG A 159 -31.04 17.51 6.32
CA ARG A 159 -30.55 18.00 7.62
C ARG A 159 -30.41 16.87 8.63
N ASP A 160 -29.91 15.75 8.15
CA ASP A 160 -29.86 14.49 8.87
C ASP A 160 -28.42 13.97 8.97
N GLU A 161 -28.14 13.26 10.06
CA GLU A 161 -26.86 12.59 10.28
C GLU A 161 -26.87 11.24 9.54
N LEU A 162 -26.03 11.10 8.52
CA LEU A 162 -25.97 9.86 7.73
C LEU A 162 -25.13 8.78 8.42
N VAL A 163 -24.05 9.19 9.10
CA VAL A 163 -23.16 8.31 9.85
C VAL A 163 -22.25 9.13 10.77
N ARG A 164 -21.84 8.54 11.89
CA ARG A 164 -20.77 9.05 12.76
C ARG A 164 -19.87 7.93 13.26
N GLU A 165 -18.61 8.25 13.51
CA GLU A 165 -17.65 7.35 14.17
C GLU A 165 -16.60 8.15 14.95
N GLY A 166 -16.09 7.57 16.04
CA GLY A 166 -15.02 8.14 16.85
C GLY A 166 -13.87 7.16 17.07
N TRP A 167 -12.65 7.69 17.21
CA TRP A 167 -11.43 6.91 17.42
C TRP A 167 -10.56 7.51 18.52
N VAL A 168 -9.94 6.65 19.33
CA VAL A 168 -8.79 7.01 20.18
C VAL A 168 -7.53 6.47 19.52
N VAL A 169 -6.61 7.38 19.21
CA VAL A 169 -5.37 7.07 18.48
C VAL A 169 -4.14 7.62 19.20
N PRO A 170 -2.97 6.96 19.11
CA PRO A 170 -1.70 7.60 19.44
C PRO A 170 -1.54 8.90 18.66
N ALA A 171 -0.85 9.89 19.23
CA ALA A 171 -0.61 11.15 18.55
C ALA A 171 0.10 10.97 17.19
N ALA A 172 0.97 9.97 17.04
CA ALA A 172 1.63 9.65 15.78
C ALA A 172 0.66 9.17 14.67
N ASP A 173 -0.49 8.60 15.05
CA ASP A 173 -1.48 8.00 14.15
C ASP A 173 -2.64 8.96 13.85
N TRP A 174 -2.46 10.28 14.07
CA TRP A 174 -3.52 11.27 13.77
C TRP A 174 -3.96 11.22 12.30
N ARG A 175 -3.03 10.96 11.37
CA ARG A 175 -3.33 10.80 9.93
C ARG A 175 -4.20 9.58 9.68
N ARG A 176 -3.96 8.50 10.43
CA ARG A 176 -4.76 7.28 10.38
C ARG A 176 -6.23 7.58 10.68
N ALA A 177 -6.50 8.39 11.71
CA ALA A 177 -7.87 8.83 12.02
C ALA A 177 -8.51 9.68 10.89
N ALA A 178 -7.74 10.53 10.20
CA ALA A 178 -8.23 11.24 9.02
C ALA A 178 -8.58 10.28 7.87
N HIS A 179 -7.70 9.33 7.55
CA HIS A 179 -7.96 8.33 6.52
C HIS A 179 -9.21 7.48 6.86
N LYS A 180 -9.40 7.09 8.12
CA LYS A 180 -10.63 6.39 8.56
C LYS A 180 -11.89 7.24 8.41
N CYS A 181 -11.81 8.54 8.66
CA CYS A 181 -12.94 9.44 8.38
C CYS A 181 -13.23 9.57 6.87
N ALA A 182 -12.19 9.66 6.03
CA ALA A 182 -12.37 9.63 4.57
C ALA A 182 -12.98 8.31 4.10
N ASP A 183 -12.56 7.19 4.68
CA ASP A 183 -13.10 5.85 4.45
C ASP A 183 -14.58 5.75 4.86
N LEU A 184 -14.94 6.28 6.03
CA LEU A 184 -16.33 6.35 6.51
C LEU A 184 -17.21 7.10 5.51
N VAL A 185 -16.78 8.28 5.09
CA VAL A 185 -17.51 9.12 4.12
C VAL A 185 -17.61 8.43 2.77
N TYR A 186 -16.50 7.90 2.25
CA TYR A 186 -16.45 7.19 0.97
C TYR A 186 -17.39 5.99 0.96
N SER A 187 -17.30 5.11 1.97
CA SER A 187 -18.12 3.91 2.02
C SER A 187 -19.59 4.24 2.19
N ARG A 188 -19.92 5.28 2.96
CA ARG A 188 -21.31 5.69 3.15
C ARG A 188 -21.94 6.24 1.87
N LEU A 189 -21.20 7.02 1.09
CA LEU A 189 -21.70 7.67 -0.14
C LEU A 189 -21.65 6.76 -1.37
N THR A 190 -20.69 5.85 -1.46
CA THR A 190 -20.50 4.97 -2.63
C THR A 190 -21.09 3.57 -2.46
N GLY A 191 -21.26 3.11 -1.21
CA GLY A 191 -21.57 1.71 -0.92
C GLY A 191 -20.39 0.74 -1.16
N GLU A 192 -19.19 1.25 -1.46
CA GLU A 192 -17.99 0.44 -1.69
C GLU A 192 -17.12 0.31 -0.44
N SER A 193 -16.33 -0.76 -0.37
CA SER A 193 -15.36 -0.96 0.71
C SER A 193 -14.29 0.15 0.75
N PRO A 194 -13.82 0.52 1.95
CA PRO A 194 -12.82 1.56 2.14
C PRO A 194 -11.43 1.17 1.62
N PHE A 195 -10.50 2.12 1.53
CA PHE A 195 -9.11 1.86 1.14
C PHE A 195 -8.10 2.97 1.50
N PHE A 196 -8.51 4.11 2.06
CA PHE A 196 -7.59 5.21 2.38
C PHE A 196 -6.67 4.86 3.55
N ASP A 197 -7.20 4.23 4.62
CA ASP A 197 -6.42 3.73 5.76
C ASP A 197 -5.63 2.45 5.40
N SER A 198 -4.78 2.59 4.39
CA SER A 198 -3.87 1.57 3.89
C SER A 198 -2.49 2.18 3.67
N ARG A 199 -1.50 1.34 3.42
CA ARG A 199 -0.15 1.80 3.06
C ARG A 199 0.40 1.01 1.88
N ILE A 200 1.41 1.59 1.26
CA ILE A 200 2.09 1.09 0.06
C ILE A 200 3.50 0.70 0.45
N ALA A 201 3.95 -0.45 -0.03
CA ALA A 201 5.35 -0.83 -0.06
C ALA A 201 5.84 -0.68 -1.49
N TYR A 202 7.08 -0.26 -1.66
CA TYR A 202 7.67 -0.07 -2.98
C TYR A 202 9.19 -0.14 -2.91
N ILE A 203 9.82 -0.17 -4.09
CA ILE A 203 11.27 -0.08 -4.21
C ILE A 203 11.65 1.35 -4.54
N ALA A 204 12.26 2.02 -3.57
CA ALA A 204 12.82 3.35 -3.69
C ALA A 204 14.21 3.28 -4.35
N GLU A 205 14.41 4.07 -5.40
CA GLU A 205 15.59 4.04 -6.26
C GLU A 205 16.37 5.36 -6.18
N THR A 206 17.70 5.26 -6.06
CA THR A 206 18.62 6.42 -6.07
C THR A 206 19.92 6.07 -6.78
N GLY A 207 20.70 7.08 -7.18
CA GLY A 207 21.94 6.89 -7.95
C GLY A 207 21.68 6.85 -9.46
N PRO A 208 22.69 6.71 -10.32
CA PRO A 208 22.50 6.70 -11.78
C PRO A 208 21.88 5.39 -12.30
N LYS A 209 21.33 5.41 -13.52
CA LYS A 209 20.60 4.28 -14.14
C LYS A 209 21.36 2.95 -14.16
N ASP A 210 22.67 2.99 -14.36
CA ASP A 210 23.57 1.85 -14.44
C ASP A 210 24.13 1.39 -13.08
N ASN A 211 23.86 2.14 -12.00
CA ASN A 211 24.27 1.82 -10.64
C ASN A 211 23.21 2.30 -9.63
N ARG A 212 21.98 1.82 -9.78
CA ARG A 212 20.86 2.16 -8.90
C ARG A 212 20.99 1.44 -7.56
N THR A 213 20.89 2.19 -6.47
CA THR A 213 20.61 1.67 -5.14
C THR A 213 19.11 1.46 -5.00
N LYS A 214 18.68 0.22 -4.77
CA LYS A 214 17.26 -0.18 -4.66
C LYS A 214 16.93 -0.60 -3.24
N ARG A 215 16.02 0.14 -2.59
CA ARG A 215 15.64 -0.03 -1.18
C ARG A 215 14.16 -0.33 -1.05
N LEU A 216 13.81 -1.30 -0.21
CA LEU A 216 12.44 -1.45 0.25
C LEU A 216 12.05 -0.26 1.12
N ALA A 217 10.92 0.37 0.80
CA ALA A 217 10.33 1.47 1.55
C ALA A 217 8.83 1.25 1.74
N ILE A 218 8.28 1.86 2.78
CA ILE A 218 6.84 1.92 3.05
C ILE A 218 6.38 3.36 3.29
N MET A 219 5.14 3.66 2.95
CA MET A 219 4.49 4.97 3.11
C MET A 219 2.97 4.79 3.13
N ASP A 220 2.22 5.72 3.71
CA ASP A 220 0.76 5.76 3.66
C ASP A 220 0.26 5.76 2.20
N SER A 221 -1.02 5.43 1.98
CA SER A 221 -1.61 5.32 0.63
C SER A 221 -1.52 6.60 -0.20
N ASP A 222 -1.35 7.76 0.47
CA ASP A 222 -1.18 9.08 -0.13
C ASP A 222 0.29 9.57 -0.23
N GLY A 223 1.25 8.73 0.16
CA GLY A 223 2.69 9.02 0.09
C GLY A 223 3.31 9.63 1.35
N ALA A 224 2.50 9.95 2.36
CA ALA A 224 3.00 10.44 3.65
C ALA A 224 3.65 9.33 4.50
N ASN A 225 4.27 9.72 5.62
CA ASN A 225 4.90 8.78 6.57
C ASN A 225 5.90 7.80 5.91
N HIS A 226 6.57 8.25 4.85
CA HIS A 226 7.56 7.49 4.11
C HIS A 226 8.76 7.10 5.00
N ARG A 227 9.23 5.85 4.87
CA ARG A 227 10.42 5.33 5.54
C ARG A 227 11.07 4.20 4.76
N PHE A 228 12.39 4.08 4.87
CA PHE A 228 13.15 2.95 4.34
C PHE A 228 13.13 1.77 5.32
N ILE A 229 12.91 0.57 4.81
CA ILE A 229 13.01 -0.70 5.55
C ILE A 229 14.41 -1.30 5.41
N THR A 230 15.00 -1.21 4.22
CA THR A 230 16.35 -1.71 3.94
C THR A 230 17.34 -0.56 3.77
N THR A 231 18.60 -0.77 4.12
CA THR A 231 19.63 0.28 4.02
C THR A 231 20.11 0.52 2.58
N GLY A 232 19.92 -0.47 1.70
CA GLY A 232 20.33 -0.42 0.29
C GLY A 232 21.73 -0.96 0.05
N ARG A 233 22.30 -1.69 1.02
CA ARG A 233 23.55 -2.45 0.83
C ARG A 233 23.33 -3.63 -0.10
N SER A 234 22.11 -4.16 -0.12
CA SER A 234 21.67 -5.22 -0.99
C SER A 234 20.45 -4.76 -1.78
N THR A 235 20.36 -5.20 -3.03
CA THR A 235 19.20 -4.89 -3.86
C THR A 235 17.96 -5.53 -3.27
N ALA A 236 16.90 -4.75 -3.05
CA ALA A 236 15.57 -5.23 -2.74
C ALA A 236 14.65 -5.08 -3.96
N LEU A 237 13.81 -6.09 -4.25
CA LEU A 237 12.88 -6.09 -5.37
C LEU A 237 11.50 -6.68 -5.00
N THR A 238 10.48 -6.29 -5.77
CA THR A 238 9.14 -6.91 -5.80
C THR A 238 8.53 -7.19 -4.41
N PRO A 239 8.38 -6.19 -3.53
CA PRO A 239 7.80 -6.39 -2.21
C PRO A 239 6.32 -6.72 -2.30
N ARG A 240 5.76 -7.41 -1.30
CA ARG A 240 4.32 -7.66 -1.14
C ARG A 240 3.93 -7.80 0.32
N TYR A 241 2.84 -7.16 0.73
CA TYR A 241 2.27 -7.29 2.06
C TYR A 241 1.64 -8.66 2.29
N SER A 242 1.76 -9.16 3.51
CA SER A 242 0.94 -10.25 4.01
C SER A 242 -0.52 -9.82 4.10
N PRO A 243 -1.48 -10.76 4.02
CA PRO A 243 -2.90 -10.45 4.11
C PRO A 243 -3.31 -9.74 5.42
N ASP A 244 -2.56 -9.94 6.49
CA ASP A 244 -2.78 -9.35 7.82
C ASP A 244 -1.99 -8.05 8.06
N TYR A 245 -1.30 -7.53 7.04
CA TYR A 245 -0.50 -6.31 7.10
C TYR A 245 0.81 -6.39 7.92
N ARG A 246 1.06 -7.48 8.64
CA ARG A 246 2.17 -7.55 9.61
C ARG A 246 3.54 -7.76 8.98
N GLN A 247 3.58 -8.28 7.76
CA GLN A 247 4.81 -8.75 7.14
C GLN A 247 4.91 -8.32 5.68
N LEU A 248 6.13 -8.24 5.19
CA LEU A 248 6.48 -7.99 3.80
C LEU A 248 7.31 -9.16 3.29
N VAL A 249 6.88 -9.78 2.19
CA VAL A 249 7.76 -10.66 1.43
C VAL A 249 8.44 -9.84 0.34
N TYR A 250 9.73 -10.05 0.12
CA TYR A 250 10.49 -9.36 -0.92
C TYR A 250 11.66 -10.21 -1.37
N LEU A 251 12.18 -9.88 -2.55
CA LEU A 251 13.41 -10.47 -3.06
C LEU A 251 14.60 -9.64 -2.60
N SER A 252 15.68 -10.29 -2.18
CA SER A 252 16.93 -9.59 -1.86
C SER A 252 18.18 -10.35 -2.29
N TYR A 253 19.27 -9.59 -2.54
CA TYR A 253 20.60 -10.09 -2.92
C TYR A 253 21.59 -10.09 -1.75
N VAL A 254 21.12 -10.18 -0.50
CA VAL A 254 21.97 -10.15 0.71
C VAL A 254 23.12 -11.16 0.65
N ASP A 255 22.89 -12.34 0.07
CA ASP A 255 23.90 -13.40 -0.10
C ASP A 255 24.48 -13.48 -1.53
N GLY A 256 24.24 -12.48 -2.37
CA GLY A 256 24.68 -12.44 -3.77
C GLY A 256 23.77 -13.17 -4.75
N ASN A 257 22.79 -13.94 -4.28
CA ASN A 257 21.75 -14.58 -5.08
C ASN A 257 20.38 -13.94 -4.81
N PRO A 258 19.49 -13.84 -5.82
CA PRO A 258 18.13 -13.35 -5.61
C PRO A 258 17.31 -14.38 -4.83
N ARG A 259 17.12 -14.15 -3.52
CA ARG A 259 16.36 -15.02 -2.62
C ARG A 259 15.20 -14.29 -1.96
N ILE A 260 14.26 -15.07 -1.44
CA ILE A 260 13.01 -14.57 -0.86
C ILE A 260 13.15 -14.43 0.64
N TYR A 261 12.87 -13.23 1.14
CA TYR A 261 12.88 -12.91 2.54
C TYR A 261 11.50 -12.42 2.99
N VAL A 262 11.10 -12.81 4.19
CA VAL A 262 9.94 -12.26 4.90
C VAL A 262 10.45 -11.34 5.99
N TYR A 263 10.03 -10.08 5.95
CA TYR A 263 10.31 -9.04 6.93
C TYR A 263 9.07 -8.81 7.79
N ASP A 264 9.24 -8.86 9.10
CA ASP A 264 8.21 -8.54 10.08
C ASP A 264 8.27 -7.04 10.41
N VAL A 265 7.18 -6.33 10.12
CA VAL A 265 7.13 -4.86 10.22
C VAL A 265 7.21 -4.41 11.68
N GLY A 266 6.65 -5.16 12.63
CA GLY A 266 6.66 -4.77 14.04
C GLY A 266 7.99 -5.01 14.72
N THR A 267 8.56 -6.19 14.52
CA THR A 267 9.81 -6.61 15.19
C THR A 267 11.07 -6.19 14.44
N GLY A 268 10.96 -5.87 13.16
CA GLY A 268 12.10 -5.64 12.27
C GLY A 268 12.89 -6.91 11.94
N SER A 269 12.35 -8.09 12.23
CA SER A 269 12.99 -9.38 11.96
C SER A 269 12.90 -9.76 10.49
N GLN A 270 13.93 -10.43 9.96
CA GLN A 270 13.98 -10.93 8.58
C GLN A 270 14.28 -12.42 8.56
N THR A 271 13.48 -13.18 7.81
CA THR A 271 13.62 -14.64 7.66
C THR A 271 13.79 -15.00 6.19
N LEU A 272 14.81 -15.80 5.87
CA LEU A 272 14.95 -16.45 4.56
C LEU A 272 13.99 -17.63 4.49
N VAL A 273 13.14 -17.69 3.46
CA VAL A 273 12.11 -18.75 3.37
C VAL A 273 12.45 -19.89 2.40
N THR A 274 13.44 -19.73 1.53
CA THR A 274 13.83 -20.74 0.53
C THR A 274 15.15 -21.42 0.89
N GLU A 275 15.17 -22.76 0.86
CA GLU A 275 16.40 -23.57 1.06
C GLU A 275 17.30 -23.62 -0.20
N SER A 276 16.68 -23.52 -1.38
CA SER A 276 17.38 -23.57 -2.67
C SER A 276 18.25 -22.33 -2.88
N ALA A 277 19.43 -22.53 -3.48
CA ALA A 277 20.31 -21.46 -3.93
C ALA A 277 20.05 -21.04 -5.40
N ASN A 278 19.08 -21.66 -6.07
CA ASN A 278 18.70 -21.28 -7.42
C ASN A 278 18.03 -19.89 -7.43
N PRO A 279 18.20 -19.09 -8.51
CA PRO A 279 17.56 -17.80 -8.61
C PRO A 279 16.03 -17.87 -8.47
N THR A 280 15.47 -16.97 -7.66
CA THR A 280 14.03 -16.87 -7.41
C THR A 280 13.45 -15.55 -7.90
N PHE A 281 12.14 -15.52 -8.18
CA PHE A 281 11.45 -14.37 -8.76
C PHE A 281 10.00 -14.26 -8.25
N ALA A 282 9.46 -13.04 -8.29
CA ALA A 282 8.03 -12.73 -8.14
C ALA A 282 7.33 -13.39 -6.94
N PRO A 283 7.78 -13.17 -5.68
CA PRO A 283 7.09 -13.70 -4.51
C PRO A 283 5.69 -13.07 -4.34
N ARG A 284 4.68 -13.88 -3.99
CA ARG A 284 3.32 -13.47 -3.63
C ARG A 284 2.79 -14.27 -2.45
N TRP A 285 2.06 -13.62 -1.56
CA TRP A 285 1.36 -14.29 -0.48
C TRP A 285 0.13 -15.06 -0.97
N SER A 286 -0.15 -16.20 -0.34
CA SER A 286 -1.49 -16.78 -0.36
C SER A 286 -2.47 -15.93 0.46
N PRO A 287 -3.76 -15.86 0.10
CA PRO A 287 -4.74 -15.04 0.82
C PRO A 287 -4.96 -15.46 2.27
N ASP A 288 -4.66 -16.73 2.59
CA ASP A 288 -4.71 -17.27 3.95
C ASP A 288 -3.42 -17.04 4.76
N GLY A 289 -2.41 -16.39 4.17
CA GLY A 289 -1.14 -16.06 4.82
C GLY A 289 -0.22 -17.25 5.10
N ARG A 290 -0.54 -18.47 4.63
CA ARG A 290 0.23 -19.68 4.97
C ARG A 290 1.40 -19.96 4.03
N TYR A 291 1.34 -19.49 2.80
CA TYR A 291 2.29 -19.83 1.74
C TYR A 291 2.79 -18.60 0.99
N ILE A 292 4.00 -18.73 0.45
CA ILE A 292 4.55 -17.83 -0.55
C ILE A 292 4.61 -18.59 -1.88
N LEU A 293 3.92 -18.06 -2.89
CA LEU A 293 4.06 -18.44 -4.30
C LEU A 293 5.25 -17.69 -4.88
N TYR A 294 6.07 -18.36 -5.68
CA TYR A 294 7.21 -17.74 -6.33
C TYR A 294 7.64 -18.54 -7.56
N SER A 295 8.60 -18.01 -8.32
CA SER A 295 9.19 -18.71 -9.48
C SER A 295 10.64 -19.02 -9.20
N MET A 296 11.14 -20.14 -9.72
CA MET A 296 12.53 -20.56 -9.54
C MET A 296 13.11 -21.08 -10.84
N ALA A 297 14.28 -20.57 -11.22
CA ALA A 297 14.99 -21.01 -12.41
C ALA A 297 15.90 -22.21 -12.09
N VAL A 298 15.68 -23.34 -12.74
CA VAL A 298 16.46 -24.57 -12.57
C VAL A 298 16.84 -25.12 -13.95
N GLY A 299 18.15 -25.23 -14.21
CA GLY A 299 18.65 -25.85 -15.45
C GLY A 299 18.21 -25.14 -16.75
N GLY A 300 17.94 -23.83 -16.69
CA GLY A 300 17.47 -23.05 -17.85
C GLY A 300 15.96 -23.03 -18.06
N ASN A 301 15.18 -23.75 -17.24
CA ASN A 301 13.72 -23.68 -17.18
C ASN A 301 13.30 -22.82 -15.98
N THR A 302 12.16 -22.15 -16.03
CA THR A 302 11.59 -21.46 -14.85
C THR A 302 10.21 -22.00 -14.58
N ASP A 303 9.98 -22.43 -13.35
CA ASP A 303 8.70 -22.99 -12.92
C ASP A 303 8.18 -22.26 -11.69
N ILE A 304 6.89 -22.45 -11.42
CA ILE A 304 6.20 -21.89 -10.27
C ILE A 304 6.27 -22.89 -9.11
N TYR A 305 6.56 -22.36 -7.93
CA TYR A 305 6.66 -23.10 -6.68
C TYR A 305 5.86 -22.40 -5.59
N ARG A 306 5.51 -23.16 -4.55
CA ARG A 306 5.06 -22.59 -3.27
C ARG A 306 5.91 -23.10 -2.12
N VAL A 307 6.07 -22.28 -1.09
CA VAL A 307 6.79 -22.62 0.16
C VAL A 307 5.98 -22.12 1.36
N PRO A 308 5.98 -22.82 2.52
CA PRO A 308 5.40 -22.27 3.74
C PRO A 308 6.04 -20.92 4.11
N VAL A 309 5.26 -20.00 4.68
CA VAL A 309 5.78 -18.70 5.15
C VAL A 309 6.89 -18.84 6.18
N THR A 310 6.87 -19.90 6.99
CA THR A 310 7.91 -20.23 7.97
C THR A 310 9.22 -20.74 7.33
N GLY A 311 9.25 -20.86 6.00
CA GLY A 311 10.32 -21.46 5.24
C GLY A 311 10.25 -22.99 5.17
N GLY A 312 11.15 -23.56 4.38
CA GLY A 312 11.36 -25.01 4.26
C GLY A 312 11.28 -25.52 2.82
N GLN A 313 10.83 -26.76 2.67
CA GLN A 313 10.77 -27.43 1.38
C GLN A 313 9.68 -26.85 0.47
N SER A 314 10.07 -26.54 -0.77
CA SER A 314 9.17 -26.02 -1.79
C SER A 314 8.42 -27.13 -2.53
N THR A 315 7.17 -26.85 -2.87
CA THR A 315 6.34 -27.69 -3.77
C THR A 315 6.31 -27.06 -5.15
N ARG A 316 6.72 -27.81 -6.18
CA ARG A 316 6.62 -27.39 -7.60
C ARG A 316 5.17 -27.50 -8.08
N LEU A 317 4.68 -26.47 -8.76
CA LEU A 317 3.30 -26.36 -9.26
C LEU A 317 3.20 -26.45 -10.79
N THR A 318 4.29 -26.13 -11.50
CA THR A 318 4.37 -26.27 -12.97
C THR A 318 5.64 -27.02 -13.36
N ASP A 319 5.58 -27.76 -14.48
CA ASP A 319 6.70 -28.57 -14.97
C ASP A 319 6.84 -28.62 -16.50
N ALA A 320 6.10 -27.75 -17.20
CA ALA A 320 6.13 -27.70 -18.65
C ALA A 320 7.45 -27.06 -19.15
N PRO A 321 7.95 -27.47 -20.33
CA PRO A 321 9.03 -26.73 -20.98
C PRO A 321 8.62 -25.29 -21.27
N GLY A 322 9.39 -24.32 -20.76
CA GLY A 322 9.15 -22.90 -20.93
C GLY A 322 9.53 -22.08 -19.70
N ILE A 323 9.20 -20.80 -19.77
CA ILE A 323 9.32 -19.86 -18.67
C ILE A 323 7.92 -19.62 -18.10
N ASP A 324 7.68 -20.17 -16.91
CA ASP A 324 6.52 -19.84 -16.09
C ASP A 324 6.94 -18.87 -14.98
N ILE A 325 6.39 -17.66 -14.99
CA ILE A 325 6.61 -16.65 -13.94
C ILE A 325 5.30 -16.40 -13.20
N GLY A 326 5.38 -16.47 -11.87
CA GLY A 326 4.27 -16.34 -10.95
C GLY A 326 3.54 -15.01 -11.09
N GLY A 327 2.21 -15.08 -11.07
CA GLY A 327 1.31 -13.97 -10.76
C GLY A 327 0.80 -14.10 -9.33
N SER A 328 -0.48 -13.84 -9.08
CA SER A 328 -1.08 -13.92 -7.75
C SER A 328 -2.11 -15.05 -7.61
N PHE A 329 -2.48 -15.35 -6.37
CA PHE A 329 -3.69 -16.12 -6.09
C PHE A 329 -4.95 -15.31 -6.43
N SER A 330 -6.05 -16.01 -6.71
CA SER A 330 -7.40 -15.46 -6.59
C SER A 330 -7.70 -15.13 -5.13
N PRO A 331 -8.59 -14.16 -4.83
CA PRO A 331 -8.85 -13.74 -3.45
C PRO A 331 -9.44 -14.85 -2.57
N ASP A 332 -10.13 -15.83 -3.17
CA ASP A 332 -10.63 -17.02 -2.48
C ASP A 332 -9.56 -18.13 -2.28
N GLY A 333 -8.34 -17.92 -2.78
CA GLY A 333 -7.22 -18.85 -2.68
C GLY A 333 -7.34 -20.11 -3.53
N ARG A 334 -8.36 -20.23 -4.39
CA ARG A 334 -8.63 -21.46 -5.16
C ARG A 334 -7.83 -21.56 -6.44
N GLN A 335 -7.44 -20.44 -7.02
CA GLN A 335 -6.76 -20.36 -8.30
C GLN A 335 -5.50 -19.48 -8.22
N ILE A 336 -4.62 -19.64 -9.19
CA ILE A 336 -3.42 -18.84 -9.41
C ILE A 336 -3.44 -18.35 -10.85
N VAL A 337 -3.22 -17.05 -11.05
CA VAL A 337 -2.88 -16.49 -12.36
C VAL A 337 -1.37 -16.43 -12.51
N PHE A 338 -0.86 -16.69 -13.71
CA PHE A 338 0.57 -16.65 -14.00
C PHE A 338 0.88 -16.37 -15.47
N GLU A 339 2.12 -15.97 -15.75
CA GLU A 339 2.66 -15.81 -17.09
C GLU A 339 3.32 -17.11 -17.55
N SER A 340 3.09 -17.52 -18.80
CA SER A 340 3.81 -18.63 -19.41
C SER A 340 4.07 -18.40 -20.89
N ASP A 341 5.28 -18.72 -21.35
CA ASP A 341 5.64 -18.70 -22.77
C ASP A 341 5.51 -20.05 -23.49
N ARG A 342 4.99 -21.10 -22.82
CA ARG A 342 4.86 -22.47 -23.34
C ARG A 342 4.10 -22.61 -24.66
N SER A 343 3.41 -21.56 -25.10
CA SER A 343 2.69 -21.46 -26.38
C SER A 343 3.40 -20.56 -27.41
N GLY A 344 4.71 -20.37 -27.27
CA GLY A 344 5.58 -19.65 -28.21
C GLY A 344 5.78 -18.16 -27.90
N ASN A 345 4.83 -17.51 -27.22
CA ASN A 345 5.00 -16.17 -26.64
C ASN A 345 4.35 -16.15 -25.25
N GLN A 346 4.71 -15.16 -24.43
CA GLN A 346 4.19 -14.97 -23.07
C GLN A 346 2.68 -14.74 -23.07
N GLN A 347 1.94 -15.54 -22.32
CA GLN A 347 0.47 -15.47 -22.20
C GLN A 347 0.07 -15.61 -20.75
N CYS A 348 -1.08 -15.06 -20.39
CA CYS A 348 -1.65 -15.27 -19.07
C CYS A 348 -2.34 -16.64 -19.05
N TYR A 349 -2.07 -17.39 -17.99
CA TYR A 349 -2.67 -18.67 -17.66
C TYR A 349 -3.32 -18.60 -16.29
N VAL A 350 -4.26 -19.52 -16.04
CA VAL A 350 -4.78 -19.80 -14.71
C VAL A 350 -4.67 -21.27 -14.41
N MET A 351 -4.50 -21.61 -13.14
CA MET A 351 -4.49 -22.97 -12.62
C MET A 351 -5.17 -23.03 -11.25
N ASN A 352 -5.50 -24.22 -10.79
CA ASN A 352 -5.89 -24.43 -9.40
C ASN A 352 -4.68 -24.16 -8.48
N ALA A 353 -4.92 -23.83 -7.21
CA ALA A 353 -3.87 -23.54 -6.23
C ALA A 353 -2.93 -24.72 -5.91
N ASP A 354 -3.29 -25.93 -6.35
CA ASP A 354 -2.46 -27.14 -6.27
C ASP A 354 -1.63 -27.41 -7.55
N GLY A 355 -1.72 -26.54 -8.56
CA GLY A 355 -1.00 -26.66 -9.83
C GLY A 355 -1.78 -27.38 -10.95
N THR A 356 -2.94 -27.96 -10.65
CA THR A 356 -3.77 -28.68 -11.64
C THR A 356 -4.61 -27.74 -12.51
N ASN A 357 -5.22 -28.25 -13.59
CA ASN A 357 -6.12 -27.50 -14.48
C ASN A 357 -5.51 -26.22 -15.10
N GLN A 358 -4.23 -26.28 -15.47
CA GLN A 358 -3.55 -25.16 -16.13
C GLN A 358 -4.18 -24.88 -17.49
N ARG A 359 -4.67 -23.65 -17.70
CA ARG A 359 -5.31 -23.24 -18.96
C ARG A 359 -4.94 -21.80 -19.32
N ARG A 360 -4.76 -21.56 -20.61
CA ARG A 360 -4.51 -20.23 -21.17
C ARG A 360 -5.78 -19.39 -21.11
N ILE A 361 -5.65 -18.12 -20.75
CA ILE A 361 -6.79 -17.17 -20.73
C ILE A 361 -6.58 -15.97 -21.67
N SER A 362 -5.36 -15.55 -21.96
CA SER A 362 -5.14 -14.44 -22.91
C SER A 362 -5.01 -14.94 -24.36
N PHE A 363 -5.61 -14.22 -25.31
CA PHE A 363 -5.56 -14.51 -26.74
C PHE A 363 -5.35 -13.22 -27.56
N GLY A 364 -5.07 -13.32 -28.85
CA GLY A 364 -5.00 -12.14 -29.73
C GLY A 364 -3.67 -11.38 -29.75
N GLY A 365 -2.56 -12.02 -29.37
CA GLY A 365 -1.20 -11.49 -29.62
C GLY A 365 -0.64 -10.51 -28.60
N SER A 366 -1.41 -10.12 -27.57
CA SER A 366 -0.87 -9.41 -26.41
C SER A 366 0.04 -10.33 -25.60
N ARG A 367 1.20 -9.82 -25.18
CA ARG A 367 2.15 -10.56 -24.34
C ARG A 367 1.87 -10.26 -22.88
N CYS A 368 1.53 -11.28 -22.10
CA CYS A 368 1.22 -11.11 -20.68
C CYS A 368 2.51 -11.00 -19.88
N ALA A 369 2.58 -10.04 -18.96
CA ALA A 369 3.60 -9.98 -17.93
C ALA A 369 2.98 -9.53 -16.60
N THR A 370 3.56 -10.01 -15.50
CA THR A 370 3.20 -9.64 -14.11
C THR A 370 1.67 -9.60 -13.85
N PRO A 371 0.92 -10.69 -14.09
CA PRO A 371 -0.52 -10.69 -13.86
C PRO A 371 -0.87 -10.68 -12.37
N GLU A 372 -1.88 -9.90 -11.99
CA GLU A 372 -2.36 -9.76 -10.61
C GLU A 372 -3.90 -9.78 -10.56
N TRP A 373 -4.43 -10.70 -9.77
CA TRP A 373 -5.87 -10.85 -9.52
C TRP A 373 -6.39 -9.70 -8.66
N SER A 374 -7.52 -9.13 -9.06
CA SER A 374 -8.24 -8.14 -8.26
C SER A 374 -8.69 -8.75 -6.93
N PRO A 375 -8.65 -8.00 -5.80
CA PRO A 375 -9.20 -8.47 -4.54
C PRO A 375 -10.72 -8.70 -4.59
N ARG A 376 -11.42 -8.14 -5.59
CA ARG A 376 -12.84 -8.44 -5.88
C ARG A 376 -13.04 -9.77 -6.60
N GLY A 377 -11.99 -10.36 -7.17
CA GLY A 377 -12.03 -11.63 -7.89
C GLY A 377 -12.55 -11.54 -9.33
N ASP A 378 -13.03 -10.37 -9.76
CA ASP A 378 -13.73 -10.13 -11.02
C ASP A 378 -12.81 -9.76 -12.20
N GLN A 379 -11.57 -9.35 -11.92
CA GLN A 379 -10.60 -8.90 -12.91
C GLN A 379 -9.18 -9.39 -12.63
N ILE A 380 -8.36 -9.38 -13.68
CA ILE A 380 -6.91 -9.59 -13.65
C ILE A 380 -6.28 -8.38 -14.34
N ALA A 381 -5.40 -7.66 -13.63
CA ALA A 381 -4.53 -6.65 -14.21
C ALA A 381 -3.23 -7.30 -14.68
N PHE A 382 -2.64 -6.82 -15.77
CA PHE A 382 -1.37 -7.31 -16.27
C PHE A 382 -0.66 -6.25 -17.09
N THR A 383 0.65 -6.35 -17.21
CA THR A 383 1.44 -5.56 -18.16
C THR A 383 1.39 -6.26 -19.51
N ASN A 384 1.03 -5.52 -20.56
CA ASN A 384 1.17 -5.99 -21.92
C ASN A 384 2.62 -5.75 -22.39
N ALA A 385 3.45 -6.80 -22.36
CA ALA A 385 4.88 -6.71 -22.69
C ALA A 385 5.17 -6.34 -24.15
N SER A 386 4.15 -6.27 -25.02
CA SER A 386 4.30 -5.77 -26.39
C SER A 386 4.38 -4.23 -26.46
N ASN A 387 3.80 -3.52 -25.50
CA ASN A 387 3.74 -2.05 -25.50
C ASN A 387 3.98 -1.40 -24.11
N PHE A 388 4.22 -2.20 -23.08
CA PHE A 388 4.41 -1.77 -21.68
C PHE A 388 3.29 -0.85 -21.18
N ASN A 389 2.05 -1.29 -21.36
CA ASN A 389 0.90 -0.65 -20.72
C ASN A 389 0.15 -1.63 -19.83
N ILE A 390 -0.60 -1.08 -18.88
CA ILE A 390 -1.46 -1.87 -18.01
C ILE A 390 -2.75 -2.19 -18.74
N TYR A 391 -3.14 -3.46 -18.70
CA TYR A 391 -4.38 -3.98 -19.22
C TYR A 391 -5.15 -4.68 -18.11
N VAL A 392 -6.47 -4.77 -18.28
CA VAL A 392 -7.35 -5.58 -17.42
C VAL A 392 -8.20 -6.51 -18.27
N MET A 393 -8.55 -7.68 -17.72
CA MET A 393 -9.47 -8.65 -18.33
C MET A 393 -10.23 -9.42 -17.25
N THR A 394 -11.28 -10.15 -17.63
CA THR A 394 -11.94 -11.08 -16.71
C THR A 394 -11.07 -12.31 -16.43
N PRO A 395 -11.29 -13.04 -15.32
CA PRO A 395 -10.60 -14.31 -15.05
C PRO A 395 -10.75 -15.39 -16.12
N SER A 396 -11.79 -15.29 -16.97
CA SER A 396 -11.99 -16.16 -18.13
C SER A 396 -11.23 -15.70 -19.38
N GLY A 397 -10.54 -14.56 -19.34
CA GLY A 397 -9.83 -13.97 -20.47
C GLY A 397 -10.65 -13.04 -21.36
N GLY A 398 -11.92 -12.82 -21.02
CA GLY A 398 -12.81 -11.92 -21.76
C GLY A 398 -12.55 -10.45 -21.44
N ASN A 399 -13.08 -9.57 -22.29
CA ASN A 399 -13.07 -8.11 -22.08
C ASN A 399 -11.67 -7.52 -21.81
N ALA A 400 -10.63 -8.09 -22.43
CA ALA A 400 -9.29 -7.53 -22.33
C ALA A 400 -9.25 -6.11 -22.91
N ARG A 401 -8.87 -5.13 -22.09
CA ARG A 401 -8.80 -3.72 -22.47
C ARG A 401 -7.58 -3.04 -21.85
N ARG A 402 -7.06 -2.05 -22.58
CA ARG A 402 -5.97 -1.18 -22.12
C ARG A 402 -6.50 -0.21 -21.07
N LEU A 403 -5.74 -0.03 -20.00
CA LEU A 403 -6.05 0.89 -18.91
C LEU A 403 -5.17 2.14 -18.93
N THR A 404 -3.89 1.99 -19.30
CA THR A 404 -2.94 3.11 -19.33
C THR A 404 -2.35 3.32 -20.71
N SER A 405 -1.78 4.50 -20.96
CA SER A 405 -1.14 4.82 -22.24
C SER A 405 0.27 5.39 -22.16
N GLY A 406 0.97 5.13 -21.05
CA GLY A 406 2.32 5.59 -20.79
C GLY A 406 3.41 4.95 -21.66
N TRP A 407 4.64 5.37 -21.42
CA TRP A 407 5.83 4.87 -22.13
C TRP A 407 6.22 3.46 -21.69
N GLN A 408 6.26 3.21 -20.38
CA GLN A 408 6.72 1.95 -19.82
C GLN A 408 6.07 1.71 -18.45
N ASP A 409 4.80 1.30 -18.47
CA ASP A 409 3.96 1.06 -17.30
C ASP A 409 3.98 -0.43 -16.94
N GLU A 410 4.45 -0.75 -15.75
CA GLU A 410 4.83 -2.10 -15.36
C GLU A 410 4.40 -2.45 -13.92
N ALA A 411 4.31 -3.75 -13.64
CA ALA A 411 4.01 -4.34 -12.33
C ALA A 411 2.76 -3.74 -11.64
N PRO A 412 1.56 -3.95 -12.21
CA PRO A 412 0.33 -3.46 -11.62
C PRO A 412 0.07 -4.11 -10.26
N THR A 413 -0.55 -3.36 -9.35
CA THR A 413 -1.09 -3.83 -8.08
C THR A 413 -2.40 -3.12 -7.75
N TRP A 414 -3.29 -3.78 -7.02
CA TRP A 414 -4.65 -3.29 -6.76
C TRP A 414 -4.76 -2.59 -5.41
N SER A 415 -5.54 -1.51 -5.33
CA SER A 415 -6.06 -1.04 -4.04
C SER A 415 -6.86 -2.16 -3.34
N PRO A 416 -6.94 -2.18 -2.00
CA PRO A 416 -7.64 -3.22 -1.24
C PRO A 416 -9.08 -3.49 -1.66
N ASN A 417 -9.77 -2.43 -2.09
CA ASN A 417 -11.13 -2.53 -2.57
C ASN A 417 -11.24 -2.82 -4.07
N GLY A 418 -10.14 -2.99 -4.81
CA GLY A 418 -10.11 -3.33 -6.23
C GLY A 418 -10.49 -2.22 -7.21
N ARG A 419 -10.53 -0.95 -6.76
CA ARG A 419 -10.97 0.18 -7.59
C ARG A 419 -9.85 0.88 -8.35
N ILE A 420 -8.66 0.93 -7.76
CA ILE A 420 -7.50 1.63 -8.30
C ILE A 420 -6.42 0.61 -8.62
N VAL A 421 -5.77 0.77 -9.76
CA VAL A 421 -4.56 0.04 -10.13
C VAL A 421 -3.37 0.97 -9.99
N GLN A 422 -2.41 0.61 -9.14
CA GLN A 422 -1.12 1.25 -9.03
C GLN A 422 -0.08 0.49 -9.87
N PHE A 423 0.86 1.21 -10.45
CA PHE A 423 1.95 0.67 -11.27
C PHE A 423 3.17 1.59 -11.17
N PHE A 424 4.30 1.21 -11.74
CA PHE A 424 5.41 2.14 -11.93
C PHE A 424 5.59 2.46 -13.41
N ARG A 425 6.07 3.68 -13.68
CA ARG A 425 6.37 4.18 -15.02
C ARG A 425 7.83 4.53 -15.13
N THR A 426 8.52 4.00 -16.14
CA THR A 426 9.85 4.48 -16.52
C THR A 426 9.73 5.65 -17.50
N GLU A 427 10.36 6.77 -17.17
CA GLU A 427 10.43 7.93 -18.04
C GLU A 427 11.38 7.66 -19.24
N ARG A 428 10.94 8.13 -20.40
CA ARG A 428 11.63 7.90 -21.67
C ARG A 428 13.06 8.46 -21.63
N ASN A 429 14.04 7.62 -21.93
CA ASN A 429 15.46 7.96 -22.05
C ASN A 429 16.18 8.42 -20.76
N SER A 430 15.51 8.58 -19.62
CA SER A 430 16.18 8.92 -18.35
C SER A 430 16.48 7.69 -17.49
N GLY A 431 15.59 6.69 -17.54
CA GLY A 431 15.61 5.58 -16.59
C GLY A 431 15.13 5.97 -15.19
N ASN A 432 14.56 7.18 -15.03
CA ASN A 432 13.86 7.57 -13.82
C ASN A 432 12.54 6.83 -13.76
N THR A 433 12.13 6.42 -12.56
CA THR A 433 10.90 5.69 -12.33
C THR A 433 10.03 6.43 -11.33
N GLY A 434 8.72 6.38 -11.53
CA GLY A 434 7.76 6.94 -10.59
C GLY A 434 6.58 6.01 -10.40
N LEU A 435 5.90 6.14 -9.26
CA LEU A 435 4.67 5.41 -8.98
C LEU A 435 3.47 6.17 -9.53
N TRP A 436 2.57 5.45 -10.17
CA TRP A 436 1.36 5.99 -10.80
C TRP A 436 0.15 5.16 -10.40
N GLN A 437 -1.01 5.79 -10.43
CA GLN A 437 -2.29 5.18 -10.07
C GLN A 437 -3.33 5.60 -11.09
N VAL A 438 -4.23 4.69 -11.43
CA VAL A 438 -5.36 4.95 -12.32
C VAL A 438 -6.58 4.17 -11.84
N ASP A 439 -7.76 4.76 -11.96
CA ASP A 439 -9.00 4.06 -11.68
C ASP A 439 -9.38 3.11 -12.83
N LEU A 440 -10.35 2.24 -12.59
CA LEU A 440 -10.77 1.26 -13.59
C LEU A 440 -11.32 1.85 -14.91
N THR A 441 -11.76 3.11 -14.96
CA THR A 441 -12.16 3.75 -16.23
C THR A 441 -10.96 4.04 -17.13
N GLY A 442 -9.77 4.25 -16.54
CA GLY A 442 -8.57 4.70 -17.24
C GLY A 442 -8.44 6.23 -17.35
N GLU A 443 -9.34 7.00 -16.73
CA GLU A 443 -9.41 8.46 -16.90
C GLU A 443 -8.70 9.23 -15.78
N ASN A 444 -8.79 8.79 -14.52
CA ASN A 444 -8.17 9.44 -13.37
C ASN A 444 -6.75 8.93 -13.13
N GLU A 445 -5.89 9.06 -14.15
CA GLU A 445 -4.48 8.71 -14.06
C GLU A 445 -3.68 9.82 -13.36
N ARG A 446 -2.92 9.47 -12.32
CA ARG A 446 -2.05 10.41 -11.60
C ARG A 446 -0.75 9.78 -11.12
N GLN A 447 0.25 10.61 -10.90
CA GLN A 447 1.47 10.23 -10.21
C GLN A 447 1.27 10.29 -8.69
N LEU A 448 1.78 9.29 -7.97
CA LEU A 448 1.87 9.32 -6.51
C LEU A 448 3.19 9.97 -6.10
N PRO A 449 3.18 11.04 -5.29
CA PRO A 449 4.40 11.69 -4.84
C PRO A 449 5.27 10.74 -4.02
N THR A 450 6.56 10.67 -4.37
CA THR A 450 7.56 9.88 -3.66
C THR A 450 8.81 10.74 -3.45
N PRO A 451 9.57 10.57 -2.35
CA PRO A 451 10.76 11.41 -2.08
C PRO A 451 11.92 11.19 -3.07
N VAL A 452 11.94 10.04 -3.73
CA VAL A 452 12.93 9.58 -4.72
C VAL A 452 12.23 8.72 -5.77
N ASP A 453 12.93 8.34 -6.83
CA ASP A 453 12.40 7.42 -7.86
C ASP A 453 11.82 6.15 -7.22
N GLY A 454 10.82 5.55 -7.87
CA GLY A 454 10.05 4.44 -7.30
C GLY A 454 9.60 3.41 -8.33
N SER A 455 9.76 2.14 -7.98
CA SER A 455 9.32 0.98 -8.77
C SER A 455 8.67 -0.10 -7.90
N ASP A 456 8.15 -1.16 -8.56
CA ASP A 456 7.59 -2.35 -7.93
C ASP A 456 6.60 -2.07 -6.77
N PRO A 457 5.53 -1.28 -6.99
CA PRO A 457 4.59 -0.99 -5.93
C PRO A 457 3.87 -2.26 -5.46
N ALA A 458 3.44 -2.21 -4.20
CA ALA A 458 2.59 -3.18 -3.56
C ALA A 458 1.64 -2.46 -2.62
N TRP A 459 0.38 -2.35 -3.02
CA TRP A 459 -0.65 -1.78 -2.18
C TRP A 459 -1.05 -2.81 -1.13
N GLY A 460 -0.87 -2.48 0.15
CA GLY A 460 -1.24 -3.38 1.25
C GLY A 460 -2.74 -3.34 1.53
N PRO A 461 -3.26 -4.32 2.30
CA PRO A 461 -4.66 -4.35 2.72
C PRO A 461 -5.05 -3.13 3.60
N ILE A 462 -6.32 -3.04 4.00
CA ILE A 462 -6.73 -2.04 5.00
C ILE A 462 -6.07 -2.37 6.34
N LEU A 463 -5.62 -1.34 7.05
CA LEU A 463 -5.03 -1.51 8.38
C LEU A 463 -6.10 -1.97 9.39
N PRO A 464 -5.83 -3.05 10.16
CA PRO A 464 -6.78 -3.60 11.12
C PRO A 464 -7.09 -2.69 12.31
#